data_AF-A0A5P2DL60-F1
#
_entry.id   AF-A0A5P2DL60-F1
#
_cell.length_a   1.000
_cell.length_b   1.000
_cell.length_c   1.000
_cell.angle_alpha   90.00
_cell.angle_beta   90.00
_cell.angle_gamma   90.00
#
_symmetry.space_group_name_H-M   'P 1'
#
loop_
_entity.id
_entity.type
_entity.pdbx_description
1 polymer ?
#
loop_
_entity_poly.entity_id
_entity_poly.type
_entity_poly.pdbx_seq_one_letter_code
_entity_poly.pdbx_strand_id
1 'polypeptide(L)'
;MSIEDELAEALRRTGEGFTPDPGALADAGEERGRRRVARRRAAVAGGSVLALVLAATAGAYSGGLFGASGAGGAAHAAAPPPTPTGNGRHSGTGVVTAGQMIANLRSLLPGGQLTGTTARGTDDELGPRVGAVYDDGKGPAALSLGLQRVDPFGSQSRAQTECEDKNVHPHDDCRTEQLPDGSRLLLHQGYEYSDRRADTKVWRAVLVTVEGYLVDASEWNAAADKGVPVSRTDPPLTMAQLKGLVTSATWHAALNALPAAEAEPAPGPDSIALRDRKAVDALEQLMNRFGITVPIVSKGGQGTYGYVVLDDGKGKSLVQINVQPNADPPGFSGSPAVTTESDGTRVKVTQGPGEKNRSVTQWKVDTLRTDGLRVLITAFGTADQNGPATRPSPALTMAQLRQIALAPEWKLGGPAG
;
A
#
# COMPACT_ATOMS: atom_id res chain seq x y z
N MET A 1 37.01 41.91 -8.45
CA MET A 1 36.04 41.14 -7.64
C MET A 1 36.84 40.20 -6.76
N SER A 2 36.35 39.90 -5.57
CA SER A 2 37.04 38.90 -4.74
C SER A 2 36.78 37.50 -5.29
N ILE A 3 37.63 36.54 -4.93
CA ILE A 3 37.44 35.14 -5.31
C ILE A 3 36.11 34.61 -4.76
N GLU A 4 35.67 35.10 -3.60
CA GLU A 4 34.37 34.72 -3.04
C GLU A 4 33.19 35.21 -3.90
N ASP A 5 33.27 36.43 -4.45
CA ASP A 5 32.22 36.99 -5.31
C ASP A 5 32.11 36.22 -6.64
N GLU A 6 33.25 35.88 -7.24
CA GLU A 6 33.29 35.12 -8.49
C GLU A 6 32.80 33.67 -8.30
N LEU A 7 33.13 33.06 -7.16
CA LEU A 7 32.65 31.73 -6.80
C LEU A 7 31.13 31.73 -6.55
N ALA A 8 30.62 32.74 -5.83
CA ALA A 8 29.18 32.87 -5.57
C ALA A 8 28.40 33.06 -6.88
N GLU A 9 28.92 33.88 -7.79
CA GLU A 9 28.29 34.13 -9.09
C GLU A 9 28.34 32.88 -10.00
N ALA A 10 29.44 32.13 -9.96
CA ALA A 10 29.56 30.86 -10.69
C ALA A 10 28.59 29.79 -10.18
N LEU A 11 28.41 29.69 -8.86
CA LEU A 11 27.45 28.76 -8.25
C LEU A 11 26.00 29.14 -8.58
N ARG A 12 25.67 30.45 -8.54
CA ARG A 12 24.34 30.96 -8.86
C ARG A 12 23.97 30.69 -10.32
N ARG A 13 24.90 30.97 -11.25
CA ARG A 13 24.73 30.70 -12.69
C ARG A 13 24.60 29.20 -13.00
N THR A 14 25.29 28.35 -12.24
CA THR A 14 25.17 26.89 -12.38
C THR A 14 23.84 26.37 -11.81
N GLY A 15 23.35 26.98 -10.72
CA GLY A 15 22.05 26.65 -10.13
C GLY A 15 20.85 27.06 -11.00
N GLU A 16 20.92 28.23 -11.65
CA GLU A 16 19.87 28.73 -12.55
C GLU A 16 19.71 27.88 -13.83
N GLY A 17 20.76 27.15 -14.24
CA GLY A 17 20.70 26.20 -15.35
C GLY A 17 20.21 24.80 -14.98
N PHE A 18 20.03 24.51 -13.69
CA PHE A 18 19.58 23.20 -13.23
C PHE A 18 18.06 23.13 -13.22
N THR A 19 17.48 22.58 -14.29
CA THR A 19 16.06 22.19 -14.30
C THR A 19 15.99 20.71 -13.94
N PRO A 20 15.60 20.35 -12.71
CA PRO A 20 15.44 18.94 -12.36
C PRO A 20 14.31 18.34 -13.20
N ASP A 21 14.58 17.21 -13.84
CA ASP A 21 13.53 16.37 -14.43
C ASP A 21 12.82 15.63 -13.27
N PRO A 22 11.56 16.00 -12.95
CA PRO A 22 10.85 15.38 -11.83
C PRO A 22 10.60 13.89 -12.06
N GLY A 23 10.47 13.45 -13.32
CA GLY A 23 10.33 12.05 -13.70
C GLY A 23 11.60 11.26 -13.43
N ALA A 24 12.75 11.76 -13.90
CA ALA A 24 14.04 11.12 -13.65
C ALA A 24 14.40 11.05 -12.15
N LEU A 25 14.00 12.04 -11.36
CA LEU A 25 14.19 12.03 -9.90
C LEU A 25 13.26 11.04 -9.20
N ALA A 26 12.01 10.90 -9.66
CA ALA A 26 11.08 9.90 -9.16
C ALA A 26 11.57 8.48 -9.48
N ASP A 27 12.01 8.24 -10.72
CA ASP A 27 12.56 6.95 -11.17
C ASP A 27 13.83 6.57 -10.40
N ALA A 28 14.76 7.51 -10.23
CA ALA A 28 15.97 7.29 -9.45
C ALA A 28 15.67 7.08 -7.95
N GLY A 29 14.63 7.75 -7.42
CA GLY A 29 14.13 7.56 -6.07
C GLY A 29 13.53 6.17 -5.86
N GLU A 30 12.73 5.71 -6.82
CA GLU A 30 12.11 4.39 -6.85
C GLU A 30 13.17 3.29 -6.96
N GLU A 31 14.15 3.43 -7.86
CA GLU A 31 15.26 2.50 -8.02
C GLU A 31 16.12 2.40 -6.75
N ARG A 32 16.40 3.54 -6.11
CA ARG A 32 17.11 3.58 -4.81
C ARG A 32 16.28 2.93 -3.70
N GLY A 33 14.96 3.09 -3.72
CA GLY A 33 14.01 2.41 -2.85
C GLY A 33 14.06 0.89 -3.04
N ARG A 34 13.93 0.42 -4.28
CA ARG A 34 14.04 -1.01 -4.67
C ARG A 34 15.37 -1.60 -4.24
N ARG A 35 16.48 -0.87 -4.40
CA ARG A 35 17.82 -1.30 -4.00
C ARG A 35 18.00 -1.39 -2.48
N ARG A 36 17.42 -0.46 -1.70
CA ARG A 36 17.38 -0.56 -0.23
C ARG A 36 16.56 -1.75 0.24
N VAL A 37 15.40 -2.00 -0.36
CA VAL A 37 14.55 -3.15 -0.05
C VAL A 37 15.26 -4.46 -0.41
N ALA A 38 15.93 -4.53 -1.56
CA ALA A 38 16.73 -5.70 -1.96
C ALA A 38 17.89 -5.98 -0.99
N ARG A 39 18.61 -4.93 -0.54
CA ARG A 39 19.67 -5.06 0.48
C ARG A 39 19.13 -5.52 1.84
N ARG A 40 17.96 -5.02 2.27
CA ARG A 40 17.29 -5.50 3.48
C ARG A 40 16.84 -6.96 3.36
N ARG A 41 16.43 -7.40 2.17
CA ARG A 41 16.06 -8.79 1.90
C ARG A 41 17.27 -9.73 1.82
N ALA A 42 18.45 -9.24 1.45
CA ALA A 42 19.69 -10.01 1.47
C ALA A 42 20.21 -10.30 2.89
N ALA A 43 19.88 -9.46 3.89
CA ALA A 43 20.25 -9.69 5.29
C ALA A 43 19.43 -10.79 5.99
N VAL A 44 18.34 -11.28 5.38
CA VAL A 44 17.49 -12.36 5.93
C VAL A 44 17.94 -13.75 5.44
N ALA A 45 18.95 -13.82 4.57
CA ALA A 45 19.46 -15.08 3.99
C ALA A 45 20.80 -15.55 4.58
N GLY A 46 21.23 -15.01 5.73
CA GLY A 46 22.53 -15.35 6.35
C GLY A 46 22.46 -15.54 7.86
N GLY A 47 22.27 -16.79 8.29
CA GLY A 47 22.87 -17.30 9.53
C GLY A 47 22.00 -17.28 10.79
N SER A 48 21.26 -18.38 10.99
CA SER A 48 20.98 -18.90 12.33
C SER A 48 22.21 -19.68 12.82
N VAL A 49 22.34 -19.74 14.16
CA VAL A 49 23.20 -20.60 15.01
C VAL A 49 24.47 -19.94 15.60
N LEU A 50 24.32 -19.43 16.83
CA LEU A 50 25.08 -19.98 17.97
C LEU A 50 24.33 -19.73 19.28
N ALA A 51 24.26 -20.79 20.09
CA ALA A 51 23.45 -20.91 21.30
C ALA A 51 24.17 -20.43 22.57
N LEU A 52 23.36 -19.94 23.52
CA LEU A 52 23.44 -20.02 24.99
C LEU A 52 24.78 -19.81 25.71
N VAL A 53 24.82 -18.81 26.62
CA VAL A 53 25.25 -19.00 28.02
C VAL A 53 24.41 -18.11 28.94
N LEU A 54 23.75 -18.74 29.93
CA LEU A 54 23.16 -18.12 31.12
C LEU A 54 24.26 -17.74 32.11
N ALA A 55 24.25 -16.52 32.63
CA ALA A 55 24.84 -16.20 33.92
C ALA A 55 24.06 -15.06 34.58
N ALA A 56 23.33 -15.42 35.63
CA ALA A 56 22.81 -14.47 36.61
C ALA A 56 23.96 -14.05 37.53
N THR A 57 24.26 -12.76 37.61
CA THR A 57 24.94 -12.16 38.76
C THR A 57 24.45 -10.73 38.97
N ALA A 58 23.95 -10.51 40.19
CA ALA A 58 23.68 -9.21 40.76
C ALA A 58 25.00 -8.47 41.06
N GLY A 59 24.96 -7.13 41.05
CA GLY A 59 25.89 -6.32 41.84
C GLY A 59 26.66 -5.22 41.10
N ALA A 60 26.21 -3.99 41.31
CA ALA A 60 26.99 -2.86 41.82
C ALA A 60 28.08 -2.17 40.94
N TYR A 61 27.82 -0.87 40.69
CA TYR A 61 28.75 0.29 40.74
C TYR A 61 30.02 0.27 39.88
N SER A 62 30.17 1.13 38.86
CA SER A 62 30.48 2.57 38.95
C SER A 62 30.49 3.12 37.50
N GLY A 63 29.88 4.27 37.15
CA GLY A 63 30.22 5.64 37.55
C GLY A 63 30.98 6.34 36.40
N GLY A 64 30.31 6.92 35.42
CA GLY A 64 30.25 8.38 35.19
C GLY A 64 30.63 8.65 33.72
N LEU A 65 29.92 9.44 32.92
CA LEU A 65 29.90 10.91 32.84
C LEU A 65 29.06 11.17 31.55
N PHE A 66 27.83 11.69 31.55
CA PHE A 66 27.36 13.09 31.60
C PHE A 66 25.81 12.96 31.78
N GLY A 67 25.15 13.62 32.72
CA GLY A 67 24.85 15.06 32.63
C GLY A 67 23.38 15.29 32.23
N ALA A 68 22.47 15.08 33.19
CA ALA A 68 21.14 15.66 33.39
C ALA A 68 20.30 16.17 32.19
N SER A 69 19.10 15.59 32.02
CA SER A 69 17.86 16.25 32.48
C SER A 69 16.67 15.29 32.33
N GLY A 70 16.00 15.02 33.44
CA GLY A 70 14.74 14.31 33.44
C GLY A 70 13.65 15.18 32.82
N ALA A 71 13.04 14.66 31.77
CA ALA A 71 11.66 14.92 31.44
C ALA A 71 11.00 13.55 31.27
N GLY A 72 9.97 13.27 32.06
CA GLY A 72 9.18 12.06 31.90
C GLY A 72 8.74 11.94 30.45
N GLY A 73 9.02 10.79 29.84
CA GLY A 73 8.66 10.50 28.45
C GLY A 73 7.15 10.53 28.31
N ALA A 74 6.60 11.69 27.92
CA ALA A 74 5.32 11.74 27.30
C ALA A 74 5.45 10.96 25.99
N ALA A 75 4.75 9.82 25.90
CA ALA A 75 4.60 9.09 24.66
C ALA A 75 3.90 10.03 23.67
N HIS A 76 4.67 10.62 22.76
CA HIS A 76 4.13 11.34 21.63
C HIS A 76 3.62 10.32 20.63
N ALA A 77 2.35 10.43 20.22
CA ALA A 77 1.85 9.70 19.07
C ALA A 77 2.73 10.05 17.86
N ALA A 78 3.55 9.11 17.42
CA ALA A 78 4.33 9.30 16.20
C ALA A 78 3.35 9.42 15.04
N ALA A 79 3.50 10.47 14.23
CA ALA A 79 2.67 10.64 13.05
C ALA A 79 2.91 9.47 12.09
N PRO A 80 1.87 8.81 11.55
CA PRO A 80 2.04 7.81 10.52
C PRO A 80 2.70 8.43 9.27
N PRO A 81 3.41 7.62 8.46
CA PRO A 81 4.09 8.12 7.27
C PRO A 81 3.10 8.80 6.31
N PRO A 82 3.53 9.86 5.59
CA PRO A 82 2.67 10.59 4.68
C PRO A 82 2.15 9.68 3.56
N THR A 83 0.85 9.74 3.30
CA THR A 83 0.23 9.25 2.07
C THR A 83 0.82 10.03 0.88
N PRO A 84 1.07 9.41 -0.29
CA PRO A 84 1.67 10.09 -1.43
C PRO A 84 0.86 11.32 -1.83
N THR A 85 1.54 12.46 -1.91
CA THR A 85 0.99 13.76 -2.31
C THR A 85 0.70 13.77 -3.80
N GLY A 86 -0.57 13.70 -4.17
CA GLY A 86 -1.05 14.19 -5.47
C GLY A 86 -1.15 15.71 -5.43
N ASN A 87 -0.33 16.38 -6.24
CA ASN A 87 -0.38 17.77 -6.73
C ASN A 87 -1.01 18.87 -5.83
N GLY A 88 -0.16 19.82 -5.41
CA GLY A 88 -0.56 21.17 -5.02
C GLY A 88 -0.52 21.47 -3.52
N ARG A 89 0.34 22.41 -3.11
CA ARG A 89 0.27 23.06 -1.78
C ARG A 89 -1.03 23.83 -1.67
N HIS A 90 -2.05 23.23 -1.07
CA HIS A 90 -3.39 23.82 -1.03
C HIS A 90 -3.91 23.84 0.40
N SER A 91 -3.40 24.79 1.19
CA SER A 91 -4.01 25.12 2.47
C SER A 91 -5.43 25.65 2.25
N GLY A 92 -6.34 25.23 3.12
CA GLY A 92 -7.70 25.74 3.18
C GLY A 92 -7.78 27.12 3.83
N THR A 93 -9.01 27.56 4.13
CA THR A 93 -9.28 28.92 4.60
C THR A 93 -8.85 29.22 6.05
N GLY A 94 -8.41 28.21 6.80
CA GLY A 94 -8.04 28.35 8.22
C GLY A 94 -9.23 28.49 9.17
N VAL A 95 -10.47 28.35 8.70
CA VAL A 95 -11.71 28.49 9.50
C VAL A 95 -11.76 27.51 10.67
N VAL A 96 -11.21 26.31 10.48
CA VAL A 96 -11.07 25.31 11.55
C VAL A 96 -9.62 25.22 11.98
N THR A 97 -9.36 25.55 13.24
CA THR A 97 -8.05 25.52 13.89
C THR A 97 -7.69 24.13 14.40
N ALA A 98 -6.41 23.89 14.70
CA ALA A 98 -5.94 22.67 15.37
C ALA A 98 -6.67 22.40 16.70
N GLY A 99 -6.96 23.43 17.49
CA GLY A 99 -7.72 23.31 18.74
C GLY A 99 -9.16 22.85 18.53
N GLN A 100 -9.84 23.38 17.49
CA GLN A 100 -11.18 22.92 17.11
C GLN A 100 -11.18 21.48 16.60
N MET A 101 -10.14 21.05 15.87
CA MET A 101 -9.98 19.64 15.47
C MET A 101 -9.91 18.69 16.68
N ILE A 102 -9.17 19.08 17.73
CA ILE A 102 -9.10 18.32 19.00
C ILE A 102 -10.46 18.32 19.71
N ALA A 103 -11.14 19.46 19.77
CA ALA A 103 -12.45 19.58 20.41
C ALA A 103 -13.51 18.72 19.70
N ASN A 104 -13.51 18.73 18.37
CA ASN A 104 -14.38 17.91 17.54
C ASN A 104 -14.14 16.42 17.79
N LEU A 105 -12.87 15.96 17.77
CA LEU A 105 -12.55 14.58 18.10
C LEU A 105 -13.07 14.21 19.49
N ARG A 106 -12.79 15.03 20.51
CA ARG A 106 -13.25 14.78 21.89
C ARG A 106 -14.77 14.66 21.98
N SER A 107 -15.52 15.48 21.24
CA SER A 107 -16.99 15.46 21.25
C SER A 107 -17.60 14.19 20.66
N LEU A 108 -16.86 13.48 19.80
CA LEU A 108 -17.32 12.27 19.11
C LEU A 108 -16.88 10.97 19.80
N LEU A 109 -16.02 11.05 20.81
CA LEU A 109 -15.59 9.89 21.58
C LEU A 109 -16.59 9.56 22.70
N PRO A 110 -16.72 8.27 23.08
CA PRO A 110 -17.71 7.81 24.07
C PRO A 110 -17.32 8.13 25.53
N GLY A 111 -16.59 9.23 25.78
CA GLY A 111 -16.02 9.60 27.07
C GLY A 111 -14.49 9.51 27.07
N GLY A 112 -13.90 9.14 28.20
CA GLY A 112 -12.45 8.93 28.37
C GLY A 112 -11.58 10.18 28.38
N GLN A 113 -10.26 9.97 28.47
CA GLN A 113 -9.26 11.03 28.50
C GLN A 113 -8.45 11.05 27.20
N LEU A 114 -8.17 12.26 26.72
CA LEU A 114 -7.24 12.48 25.61
C LEU A 114 -6.00 13.18 26.13
N THR A 115 -4.85 12.58 25.88
CA THR A 115 -3.51 13.09 26.19
C THR A 115 -2.62 13.04 24.94
N GLY A 116 -1.45 13.68 24.98
CA GLY A 116 -0.50 13.64 23.85
C GLY A 116 -1.09 14.15 22.53
N THR A 117 -2.02 15.10 22.58
CA THR A 117 -2.77 15.57 21.41
C THR A 117 -1.86 16.31 20.43
N THR A 118 -1.95 15.95 19.16
CA THR A 118 -1.34 16.65 18.03
C THR A 118 -2.45 16.99 17.04
N ALA A 119 -2.44 18.19 16.47
CA ALA A 119 -3.44 18.54 15.48
C ALA A 119 -2.94 19.61 14.52
N ARG A 120 -3.56 19.63 13.34
CA ARG A 120 -3.40 20.64 12.30
C ARG A 120 -4.78 21.12 11.88
N GLY A 121 -4.91 22.42 11.70
CA GLY A 121 -6.11 23.05 11.19
C GLY A 121 -6.23 22.96 9.68
N THR A 122 -7.19 23.69 9.16
CA THR A 122 -7.45 23.84 7.72
C THR A 122 -6.48 24.79 7.02
N ASP A 123 -5.73 25.58 7.76
CA ASP A 123 -4.66 26.47 7.29
C ASP A 123 -3.34 25.74 6.97
N ASP A 124 -3.19 24.49 7.41
CA ASP A 124 -1.95 23.74 7.24
C ASP A 124 -1.84 23.10 5.85
N GLU A 125 -0.67 23.23 5.21
CA GLU A 125 -0.40 22.70 3.87
C GLU A 125 -0.50 21.16 3.79
N LEU A 126 -0.31 20.45 4.90
CA LEU A 126 -0.44 18.98 4.99
C LEU A 126 -1.88 18.53 5.28
N GLY A 127 -2.81 19.47 5.32
CA GLY A 127 -4.23 19.25 5.58
C GLY A 127 -4.58 18.98 7.06
N PRO A 128 -5.88 19.06 7.39
CA PRO A 128 -6.37 18.88 8.74
C PRO A 128 -6.16 17.45 9.21
N ARG A 129 -5.57 17.33 10.40
CA ARG A 129 -5.34 16.05 11.06
C ARG A 129 -5.44 16.25 12.56
N VAL A 130 -5.90 15.23 13.26
CA VAL A 130 -5.84 15.16 14.71
C VAL A 130 -5.36 13.78 15.13
N GLY A 131 -4.50 13.73 16.13
CA GLY A 131 -4.05 12.51 16.77
C GLY A 131 -3.97 12.70 18.27
N ALA A 132 -4.20 11.63 19.03
CA ALA A 132 -4.19 11.66 20.48
C ALA A 132 -3.97 10.27 21.06
N VAL A 133 -3.55 10.20 22.31
CA VAL A 133 -3.65 8.99 23.14
C VAL A 133 -4.95 9.05 23.91
N TYR A 134 -5.84 8.11 23.61
CA TYR A 134 -7.13 7.91 24.23
C TYR A 134 -7.06 6.83 25.30
N ASP A 135 -7.61 7.12 26.48
CA ASP A 135 -7.73 6.15 27.57
C ASP A 135 -9.16 6.19 28.15
N ASP A 136 -9.88 5.10 27.99
CA ASP A 136 -11.22 4.85 28.53
C ASP A 136 -11.18 4.15 29.91
N GLY A 137 -10.02 4.11 30.56
CA GLY A 137 -9.77 3.44 31.85
C GLY A 137 -9.28 2.00 31.70
N LYS A 138 -9.09 1.51 30.47
CA LYS A 138 -8.60 0.15 30.19
C LYS A 138 -7.19 0.16 29.57
N GLY A 139 -6.51 1.31 29.57
CA GLY A 139 -5.13 1.49 29.07
C GLY A 139 -5.01 2.50 27.91
N PRO A 140 -3.82 3.01 27.59
CA PRO A 140 -3.68 4.01 26.54
C PRO A 140 -3.74 3.40 25.13
N ALA A 141 -4.44 4.07 24.21
CA ALA A 141 -4.58 3.69 22.81
C ALA A 141 -4.40 4.91 21.90
N ALA A 142 -3.61 4.80 20.84
CA ALA A 142 -3.46 5.88 19.88
C ALA A 142 -4.70 5.99 18.99
N LEU A 143 -5.09 7.23 18.68
CA LEU A 143 -6.10 7.60 17.69
C LEU A 143 -5.46 8.55 16.67
N SER A 144 -5.82 8.41 15.40
CA SER A 144 -5.52 9.39 14.36
C SER A 144 -6.71 9.55 13.43
N LEU A 145 -7.00 10.79 13.04
CA LEU A 145 -8.01 11.13 12.05
C LEU A 145 -7.48 12.18 11.09
N GLY A 146 -7.64 11.97 9.79
CA GLY A 146 -7.30 12.91 8.74
C GLY A 146 -8.53 13.29 7.91
N LEU A 147 -8.53 14.53 7.40
CA LEU A 147 -9.57 15.05 6.52
C LEU A 147 -8.95 15.47 5.20
N GLN A 148 -9.59 15.11 4.08
CA GLN A 148 -9.15 15.50 2.74
C GLN A 148 -10.34 15.78 1.82
N ARG A 149 -10.09 16.53 0.74
CA ARG A 149 -10.95 16.56 -0.44
C ARG A 149 -10.36 15.63 -1.49
N VAL A 150 -11.19 14.85 -2.14
CA VAL A 150 -10.80 13.87 -3.17
C VAL A 150 -11.82 13.86 -4.31
N ASP A 151 -11.43 13.36 -5.49
CA ASP A 151 -12.40 12.96 -6.50
C ASP A 151 -13.15 11.71 -6.00
N PRO A 152 -14.46 11.80 -5.69
CA PRO A 152 -15.20 10.67 -5.14
C PRO A 152 -15.33 9.49 -6.11
N PHE A 153 -15.13 9.71 -7.41
CA PHE A 153 -15.19 8.69 -8.44
C PHE A 153 -13.81 8.27 -8.95
N GLY A 154 -12.75 8.93 -8.48
CA GLY A 154 -11.36 8.64 -8.81
C GLY A 154 -10.89 7.27 -8.33
N SER A 155 -9.86 6.74 -8.99
CA SER A 155 -9.24 5.45 -8.68
C SER A 155 -8.63 5.43 -7.28
N GLN A 156 -8.03 6.53 -6.83
CA GLN A 156 -7.43 6.63 -5.50
C GLN A 156 -8.48 6.53 -4.39
N SER A 157 -9.60 7.23 -4.53
CA SER A 157 -10.71 7.20 -3.55
C SER A 157 -11.36 5.82 -3.48
N ARG A 158 -11.47 5.13 -4.62
CA ARG A 158 -11.94 3.74 -4.67
C ARG A 158 -10.99 2.81 -3.92
N ALA A 159 -9.69 2.92 -4.17
CA ALA A 159 -8.68 2.10 -3.50
C ALA A 159 -8.68 2.28 -1.98
N GLN A 160 -8.91 3.50 -1.48
CA GLN A 160 -8.98 3.76 -0.04
C GLN A 160 -10.24 3.20 0.64
N THR A 161 -11.27 2.84 -0.12
CA THR A 161 -12.54 2.32 0.40
C THR A 161 -12.79 0.85 0.04
N GLU A 162 -11.79 0.18 -0.54
CA GLU A 162 -11.82 -1.23 -0.89
C GLU A 162 -11.07 -2.08 0.13
N CYS A 163 -11.61 -3.26 0.41
CA CYS A 163 -10.87 -4.26 1.15
C CYS A 163 -9.70 -4.77 0.33
N GLU A 164 -8.50 -4.61 0.90
CA GLU A 164 -7.31 -5.24 0.36
C GLU A 164 -7.46 -6.76 0.42
N ASP A 165 -6.76 -7.40 -0.51
CA ASP A 165 -6.83 -8.83 -0.65
C ASP A 165 -6.23 -9.55 0.57
N LYS A 166 -7.01 -10.38 1.25
CA LYS A 166 -6.58 -11.10 2.46
C LYS A 166 -5.38 -12.04 2.24
N ASN A 167 -5.18 -12.53 1.02
CA ASN A 167 -4.03 -13.37 0.66
C ASN A 167 -2.75 -12.56 0.42
N VAL A 168 -2.88 -11.26 0.15
CA VAL A 168 -1.74 -10.34 -0.01
C VAL A 168 -1.46 -9.62 1.30
N HIS A 169 -2.51 -9.15 1.96
CA HIS A 169 -2.48 -8.39 3.21
C HIS A 169 -3.45 -9.03 4.22
N PRO A 170 -2.94 -9.96 5.06
CA PRO A 170 -3.76 -10.60 6.07
C PRO A 170 -4.36 -9.58 7.03
N HIS A 171 -5.67 -9.68 7.24
CA HIS A 171 -6.45 -8.88 8.18
C HIS A 171 -7.43 -9.78 8.95
N ASP A 172 -7.88 -9.32 10.11
CA ASP A 172 -8.84 -10.06 10.92
C ASP A 172 -10.23 -9.99 10.27
N ASP A 173 -10.72 -8.78 10.00
CA ASP A 173 -11.98 -8.51 9.29
C ASP A 173 -11.87 -7.28 8.38
N CYS A 174 -12.63 -7.27 7.29
CA CYS A 174 -12.71 -6.14 6.39
C CYS A 174 -14.05 -6.11 5.67
N ARG A 175 -14.69 -4.94 5.65
CA ARG A 175 -15.95 -4.70 4.96
C ARG A 175 -15.96 -3.37 4.22
N THR A 176 -16.45 -3.40 2.99
CA THR A 176 -16.86 -2.21 2.26
C THR A 176 -18.39 -2.11 2.28
N GLU A 177 -18.91 -0.92 2.56
CA GLU A 177 -20.33 -0.58 2.53
C GLU A 177 -20.60 0.58 1.57
N GLN A 178 -21.77 0.56 0.93
CA GLN A 178 -22.34 1.74 0.29
C GLN A 178 -23.44 2.29 1.21
N LEU A 179 -23.32 3.55 1.59
CA LEU A 179 -24.30 4.24 2.43
C LEU A 179 -25.50 4.72 1.57
N PRO A 180 -26.66 5.05 2.18
CA PRO A 180 -27.87 5.43 1.44
C PRO A 180 -27.73 6.65 0.52
N ASP A 181 -26.79 7.54 0.81
CA ASP A 181 -26.43 8.73 0.02
C ASP A 181 -25.48 8.42 -1.15
N GLY A 182 -25.06 7.15 -1.31
CA GLY A 182 -24.11 6.70 -2.31
C GLY A 182 -22.65 6.73 -1.85
N SER A 183 -22.37 7.26 -0.65
CA SER A 183 -21.03 7.31 -0.06
C SER A 183 -20.45 5.90 0.14
N ARG A 184 -19.14 5.76 0.05
CA ARG A 184 -18.41 4.49 0.25
C ARG A 184 -17.72 4.51 1.60
N LEU A 185 -17.87 3.43 2.36
CA LEU A 185 -17.28 3.25 3.67
C LEU A 185 -16.46 1.96 3.72
N LEU A 186 -15.22 2.05 4.18
CA LEU A 186 -14.38 0.92 4.57
C LEU A 186 -14.38 0.80 6.09
N LEU A 187 -14.51 -0.43 6.59
CA LEU A 187 -14.28 -0.83 7.97
C LEU A 187 -13.26 -1.97 7.96
N HIS A 188 -12.14 -1.80 8.65
CA HIS A 188 -11.02 -2.73 8.63
C HIS A 188 -10.50 -3.01 10.04
N GLN A 189 -10.23 -4.28 10.33
CA GLN A 189 -9.60 -4.77 11.56
C GLN A 189 -8.39 -5.61 11.19
N GLY A 190 -7.22 -5.25 11.70
CA GLY A 190 -6.00 -6.03 11.46
C GLY A 190 -4.86 -5.59 12.35
N TYR A 191 -3.65 -5.67 11.79
CA TYR A 191 -2.39 -5.43 12.50
C TYR A 191 -1.59 -4.36 11.78
N GLU A 192 -0.87 -3.54 12.55
CA GLU A 192 0.04 -2.52 12.01
C GLU A 192 1.08 -3.15 11.06
N TYR A 193 1.51 -4.36 11.39
CA TYR A 193 2.42 -5.13 10.55
C TYR A 193 1.74 -6.41 10.06
N SER A 194 1.55 -6.49 8.74
CA SER A 194 0.94 -7.67 8.10
C SER A 194 1.73 -8.96 8.31
N ASP A 195 3.04 -8.86 8.60
CA ASP A 195 3.92 -9.99 8.93
C ASP A 195 3.82 -10.43 10.41
N ARG A 196 2.94 -9.81 11.20
CA ARG A 196 2.70 -10.11 12.63
C ARG A 196 3.96 -10.06 13.50
N ARG A 197 4.98 -9.28 13.12
CA ARG A 197 6.19 -9.11 13.94
C ARG A 197 5.95 -8.38 15.27
N ALA A 198 4.79 -7.76 15.44
CA ALA A 198 4.32 -7.18 16.68
C ALA A 198 2.81 -7.38 16.82
N ASP A 199 2.35 -7.46 18.07
CA ASP A 199 0.93 -7.67 18.41
C ASP A 199 0.07 -6.38 18.32
N THR A 200 0.66 -5.29 17.82
CA THR A 200 -0.04 -4.02 17.65
C THR A 200 -1.12 -4.15 16.59
N LYS A 201 -2.38 -4.14 17.06
CA LYS A 201 -3.56 -4.10 16.20
C LYS A 201 -3.84 -2.68 15.72
N VAL A 202 -4.40 -2.59 14.52
CA VAL A 202 -4.93 -1.35 13.96
C VAL A 202 -6.35 -1.59 13.44
N TRP A 203 -7.27 -0.76 13.92
CA TRP A 203 -8.66 -0.73 13.46
C TRP A 203 -8.87 0.59 12.73
N ARG A 204 -9.50 0.56 11.56
CA ARG A 204 -9.58 1.70 10.64
C ARG A 204 -10.97 1.81 10.02
N ALA A 205 -11.46 3.04 9.88
CA ALA A 205 -12.62 3.37 9.08
C ALA A 205 -12.28 4.49 8.09
N VAL A 206 -12.73 4.35 6.84
CA VAL A 206 -12.53 5.36 5.79
C VAL A 206 -13.85 5.65 5.10
N LEU A 207 -14.30 6.89 5.14
CA LEU A 207 -15.46 7.36 4.40
C LEU A 207 -15.01 8.19 3.19
N VAL A 208 -15.58 7.91 2.02
CA VAL A 208 -15.57 8.80 0.86
C VAL A 208 -17.01 9.14 0.51
N THR A 209 -17.37 10.42 0.59
CA THR A 209 -18.73 10.89 0.23
C THR A 209 -18.84 11.23 -1.24
N VAL A 210 -20.08 11.30 -1.77
CA VAL A 210 -20.33 11.69 -3.17
C VAL A 210 -19.96 13.15 -3.47
N GLU A 211 -19.82 13.99 -2.45
CA GLU A 211 -19.33 15.37 -2.53
C GLU A 211 -17.79 15.48 -2.53
N GLY A 212 -17.09 14.34 -2.43
CA GLY A 212 -15.62 14.30 -2.43
C GLY A 212 -15.01 14.60 -1.07
N TYR A 213 -15.71 14.31 0.03
CA TYR A 213 -15.10 14.32 1.37
C TYR A 213 -14.45 12.98 1.65
N LEU A 214 -13.21 13.01 2.14
CA LEU A 214 -12.54 11.84 2.69
C LEU A 214 -12.29 12.05 4.19
N VAL A 215 -12.76 11.10 4.99
CA VAL A 215 -12.50 11.02 6.43
C VAL A 215 -11.87 9.67 6.73
N ASP A 216 -10.62 9.67 7.20
CA ASP A 216 -9.85 8.46 7.52
C ASP A 216 -9.48 8.47 9.00
N ALA A 217 -9.98 7.48 9.75
CA ALA A 217 -9.72 7.32 11.16
C ALA A 217 -9.11 5.95 11.45
N SER A 218 -8.02 5.94 12.21
CA SER A 218 -7.34 4.74 12.69
C SER A 218 -7.15 4.80 14.19
N GLU A 219 -7.17 3.63 14.82
CA GLU A 219 -6.85 3.45 16.22
C GLU A 219 -5.99 2.20 16.44
N TRP A 220 -5.18 2.23 17.51
CA TRP A 220 -4.29 1.14 17.87
C TRP A 220 -4.52 0.68 19.30
N ASN A 221 -4.25 -0.60 19.58
CA ASN A 221 -4.32 -1.19 20.93
C ASN A 221 -3.10 -0.86 21.81
N ALA A 222 -2.35 0.18 21.45
CA ALA A 222 -1.14 0.66 22.10
C ALA A 222 -1.11 2.19 22.07
N ALA A 223 -0.32 2.84 22.94
CA ALA A 223 -0.23 4.31 23.01
C ALA A 223 0.43 4.95 21.77
N ALA A 224 0.98 4.16 20.85
CA ALA A 224 1.49 4.58 19.55
C ALA A 224 1.34 3.45 18.53
N ASP A 225 1.41 3.78 17.24
CA ASP A 225 1.40 2.81 16.15
C ASP A 225 2.62 1.87 16.19
N LYS A 226 3.79 2.38 16.61
CA LYS A 226 5.06 1.66 16.57
C LYS A 226 5.87 1.82 17.84
N GLY A 227 6.65 0.78 18.15
CA GLY A 227 7.71 0.84 19.16
C GLY A 227 7.24 0.91 20.62
N VAL A 228 5.93 0.87 20.86
CA VAL A 228 5.33 0.86 22.20
C VAL A 228 4.60 -0.47 22.42
N PRO A 229 4.74 -1.11 23.60
CA PRO A 229 3.98 -2.32 23.93
C PRO A 229 2.47 -2.10 23.87
N VAL A 230 1.73 -3.15 23.53
CA VAL A 230 0.27 -3.14 23.58
C VAL A 230 -0.22 -2.92 25.02
N SER A 231 -1.28 -2.12 25.18
CA SER A 231 -1.89 -1.83 26.49
C SER A 231 -3.14 -2.67 26.74
N ARG A 232 -3.71 -3.25 25.67
CA ARG A 232 -5.00 -3.93 25.64
C ARG A 232 -5.06 -4.91 24.46
N THR A 233 -6.00 -5.84 24.49
CA THR A 233 -6.15 -6.84 23.43
C THR A 233 -6.61 -6.22 22.11
N ASP A 234 -7.62 -5.37 22.15
CA ASP A 234 -8.24 -4.74 20.99
C ASP A 234 -8.26 -3.21 21.16
N PRO A 235 -8.22 -2.43 20.06
CA PRO A 235 -8.44 -0.99 20.11
C PRO A 235 -9.78 -0.60 20.78
N PRO A 236 -9.85 0.60 21.41
CA PRO A 236 -10.98 1.02 22.24
C PRO A 236 -12.34 1.14 21.55
N LEU A 237 -12.38 1.65 20.32
CA LEU A 237 -13.64 1.97 19.66
C LEU A 237 -14.18 0.73 18.95
N THR A 238 -15.47 0.47 19.12
CA THR A 238 -16.15 -0.53 18.29
C THR A 238 -16.19 -0.08 16.83
N MET A 239 -16.34 -1.02 15.89
CA MET A 239 -16.55 -0.69 14.47
C MET A 239 -17.74 0.27 14.26
N ALA A 240 -18.79 0.16 15.08
CA ALA A 240 -19.93 1.08 15.03
C ALA A 240 -19.55 2.50 15.49
N GLN A 241 -18.69 2.64 16.51
CA GLN A 241 -18.18 3.93 16.96
C GLN A 241 -17.21 4.55 15.95
N LEU A 242 -16.32 3.75 15.34
CA LEU A 242 -15.46 4.22 14.24
C LEU A 242 -16.29 4.67 13.03
N LYS A 243 -17.33 3.92 12.65
CA LYS A 243 -18.29 4.35 11.63
C LYS A 243 -18.91 5.69 11.99
N GLY A 244 -19.45 5.82 13.21
CA GLY A 244 -20.03 7.07 13.70
C GLY A 244 -19.04 8.25 13.69
N LEU A 245 -17.77 7.99 14.01
CA LEU A 245 -16.70 8.99 13.99
C LEU A 245 -16.46 9.52 12.56
N VAL A 246 -16.35 8.64 11.56
CA VAL A 246 -16.06 9.05 10.18
C VAL A 246 -17.27 9.61 9.44
N THR A 247 -18.49 9.21 9.80
CA THR A 247 -19.73 9.73 9.19
C THR A 247 -20.29 10.97 9.88
N SER A 248 -19.58 11.54 10.85
CA SER A 248 -20.08 12.68 11.62
C SER A 248 -20.05 13.98 10.84
N ALA A 249 -21.19 14.68 10.80
CA ALA A 249 -21.31 16.01 10.21
C ALA A 249 -20.45 17.08 10.91
N THR A 250 -19.93 16.80 12.12
CA THR A 250 -18.99 17.67 12.84
C THR A 250 -17.74 18.01 12.01
N TRP A 251 -17.36 17.16 11.05
CA TRP A 251 -16.21 17.39 10.18
C TRP A 251 -16.51 18.30 8.98
N HIS A 252 -17.78 18.54 8.65
CA HIS A 252 -18.16 19.27 7.43
C HIS A 252 -17.59 20.68 7.39
N ALA A 253 -17.50 21.39 8.51
CA ALA A 253 -16.91 22.73 8.54
C ALA A 253 -15.44 22.72 8.08
N ALA A 254 -14.67 21.72 8.52
CA ALA A 254 -13.26 21.57 8.12
C ALA A 254 -13.14 21.13 6.66
N LEU A 255 -13.95 20.16 6.22
CA LEU A 255 -13.94 19.65 4.85
C LEU A 255 -14.37 20.71 3.82
N ASN A 256 -15.35 21.55 4.15
CA ASN A 256 -15.79 22.67 3.31
C ASN A 256 -14.75 23.80 3.21
N ALA A 257 -13.89 23.94 4.23
CA ALA A 257 -12.81 24.92 4.23
C ALA A 257 -11.62 24.51 3.34
N LEU A 258 -11.58 23.25 2.90
CA LEU A 258 -10.56 22.74 1.99
C LEU A 258 -10.96 22.98 0.53
N PRO A 259 -10.00 23.29 -0.35
CA PRO A 259 -10.26 23.41 -1.78
C PRO A 259 -10.76 22.09 -2.33
N ALA A 260 -11.69 22.17 -3.30
CA ALA A 260 -12.16 20.97 -3.99
C ALA A 260 -10.96 20.27 -4.66
N ALA A 261 -10.93 18.94 -4.57
CA ALA A 261 -9.96 18.19 -5.33
C ALA A 261 -10.25 18.35 -6.83
N GLU A 262 -9.19 18.45 -7.61
CA GLU A 262 -9.31 18.28 -9.06
C GLU A 262 -9.89 16.90 -9.33
N ALA A 263 -10.84 16.83 -10.27
CA ALA A 263 -11.31 15.55 -10.76
C ALA A 263 -10.10 14.79 -11.30
N GLU A 264 -9.98 13.51 -10.95
CA GLU A 264 -9.03 12.65 -11.60
C GLU A 264 -9.36 12.69 -13.08
N PRO A 265 -8.38 12.92 -13.98
CA PRO A 265 -8.65 12.89 -15.40
C PRO A 265 -9.41 11.61 -15.69
N ALA A 266 -10.61 11.73 -16.26
CA ALA A 266 -11.34 10.57 -16.72
C ALA A 266 -10.34 9.77 -17.57
N PRO A 267 -10.23 8.44 -17.36
CA PRO A 267 -9.41 7.63 -18.24
C PRO A 267 -9.81 8.01 -19.66
N GLY A 268 -8.84 8.48 -20.45
CA GLY A 268 -9.13 9.05 -21.75
C GLY A 268 -10.00 8.08 -22.56
N PRO A 269 -10.89 8.56 -23.43
CA PRO A 269 -11.83 7.72 -24.18
C PRO A 269 -11.18 6.61 -25.02
N ASP A 270 -9.86 6.53 -25.09
CA ASP A 270 -9.11 5.54 -25.86
C ASP A 270 -8.21 4.65 -24.97
N SER A 271 -8.84 3.82 -24.14
CA SER A 271 -8.22 2.53 -23.82
C SER A 271 -9.20 1.38 -23.73
N ILE A 272 -9.21 0.62 -24.81
CA ILE A 272 -9.72 -0.75 -24.90
C ILE A 272 -8.60 -1.76 -24.52
N ALA A 273 -7.41 -1.28 -24.12
CA ALA A 273 -6.24 -2.11 -23.84
C ALA A 273 -6.26 -2.65 -22.40
N LEU A 274 -5.91 -3.92 -22.21
CA LEU A 274 -5.92 -4.59 -20.90
C LEU A 274 -5.01 -3.94 -19.84
N ARG A 275 -4.11 -3.04 -20.24
CA ARG A 275 -3.18 -2.32 -19.37
C ARG A 275 -3.84 -1.29 -18.44
N ASP A 276 -4.99 -0.74 -18.83
CA ASP A 276 -5.67 0.34 -18.09
C ASP A 276 -6.78 -0.23 -17.19
N ARG A 277 -6.89 -1.56 -17.14
CA ARG A 277 -7.69 -2.32 -16.20
C ARG A 277 -6.81 -2.81 -15.06
N LYS A 278 -7.41 -3.12 -13.90
CA LYS A 278 -6.71 -3.92 -12.89
C LYS A 278 -6.29 -5.23 -13.57
N ALA A 279 -5.03 -5.64 -13.42
CA ALA A 279 -4.50 -6.80 -14.13
C ALA A 279 -5.30 -8.09 -13.86
N VAL A 280 -5.98 -8.17 -12.71
CA VAL A 280 -6.91 -9.26 -12.38
C VAL A 280 -8.16 -9.29 -13.27
N ASP A 281 -8.76 -8.13 -13.57
CA ASP A 281 -9.94 -8.04 -14.43
C ASP A 281 -9.57 -8.40 -15.89
N ALA A 282 -8.37 -7.97 -16.30
CA ALA A 282 -7.81 -8.35 -17.59
C ALA A 282 -7.56 -9.86 -17.70
N LEU A 283 -7.00 -10.48 -16.66
CA LEU A 283 -6.76 -11.92 -16.59
C LEU A 283 -8.07 -12.71 -16.70
N GLU A 284 -9.10 -12.35 -15.94
CA GLU A 284 -10.42 -12.99 -15.98
C GLU A 284 -11.08 -12.84 -17.36
N GLN A 285 -10.99 -11.66 -17.98
CA GLN A 285 -11.53 -11.44 -19.32
C GLN A 285 -10.83 -12.31 -20.38
N LEU A 286 -9.50 -12.40 -20.33
CA LEU A 286 -8.73 -13.25 -21.24
C LEU A 286 -9.06 -14.73 -21.04
N MET A 287 -9.17 -15.18 -19.79
CA MET A 287 -9.58 -16.55 -19.49
C MET A 287 -10.94 -16.88 -20.12
N ASN A 288 -11.94 -16.01 -19.95
CA ASN A 288 -13.27 -16.19 -20.54
C ASN A 288 -13.20 -16.20 -22.08
N ARG A 289 -12.44 -15.28 -22.69
CA ARG A 289 -12.25 -15.19 -24.14
C ARG A 289 -11.62 -16.45 -24.73
N PHE A 290 -10.64 -17.03 -24.03
CA PHE A 290 -9.94 -18.23 -24.46
C PHE A 290 -10.66 -19.52 -24.07
N GLY A 291 -11.89 -19.44 -23.55
CA GLY A 291 -12.68 -20.62 -23.19
C GLY A 291 -12.11 -21.38 -21.98
N ILE A 292 -11.37 -20.69 -21.10
CA ILE A 292 -10.86 -21.27 -19.86
C ILE A 292 -11.98 -21.19 -18.82
N THR A 293 -12.70 -22.29 -18.66
CA THR A 293 -13.92 -22.37 -17.84
C THR A 293 -13.69 -22.83 -16.39
N VAL A 294 -12.43 -22.87 -15.93
CA VAL A 294 -12.14 -23.30 -14.56
C VAL A 294 -12.70 -22.26 -13.57
N PRO A 295 -13.54 -22.64 -12.60
CA PRO A 295 -14.15 -21.71 -11.66
C PRO A 295 -13.12 -20.88 -10.90
N ILE A 296 -13.33 -19.56 -10.88
CA ILE A 296 -12.58 -18.63 -10.02
C ILE A 296 -13.27 -18.60 -8.65
N VAL A 297 -12.59 -19.11 -7.62
CA VAL A 297 -13.10 -19.17 -6.24
C VAL A 297 -12.57 -18.04 -5.35
N SER A 298 -11.56 -17.31 -5.83
CA SER A 298 -11.04 -16.08 -5.21
C SER A 298 -10.24 -15.31 -6.26
N LYS A 299 -10.20 -13.98 -6.16
CA LYS A 299 -9.40 -13.13 -7.04
C LYS A 299 -9.05 -11.83 -6.33
N GLY A 300 -7.95 -11.21 -6.75
CA GLY A 300 -7.61 -9.86 -6.32
C GLY A 300 -6.29 -9.39 -6.91
N GLY A 301 -5.73 -8.34 -6.32
CA GLY A 301 -4.56 -7.64 -6.83
C GLY A 301 -4.81 -6.14 -7.03
N GLN A 302 -3.78 -5.43 -7.46
CA GLN A 302 -3.76 -3.98 -7.54
C GLN A 302 -2.92 -3.51 -8.74
N GLY A 303 -3.46 -2.53 -9.48
CA GLY A 303 -2.79 -1.95 -10.64
C GLY A 303 -2.36 -3.01 -11.64
N THR A 304 -1.05 -3.09 -11.87
CA THR A 304 -0.39 -4.00 -12.81
C THR A 304 -0.22 -5.43 -12.32
N TYR A 305 -0.53 -5.71 -11.06
CA TYR A 305 -0.52 -7.05 -10.48
C TYR A 305 -1.94 -7.55 -10.25
N GLY A 306 -2.17 -8.82 -10.57
CA GLY A 306 -3.46 -9.48 -10.39
C GLY A 306 -3.27 -10.96 -10.10
N TYR A 307 -4.28 -11.59 -9.54
CA TYR A 307 -4.31 -13.04 -9.40
C TYR A 307 -5.74 -13.58 -9.31
N VAL A 308 -5.87 -14.87 -9.63
CA VAL A 308 -7.08 -15.67 -9.41
C VAL A 308 -6.69 -16.97 -8.73
N VAL A 309 -7.58 -17.51 -7.89
CA VAL A 309 -7.52 -18.89 -7.38
C VAL A 309 -8.61 -19.67 -8.09
N LEU A 310 -8.19 -20.71 -8.78
CA LEU A 310 -9.02 -21.59 -9.57
C LEU A 310 -9.30 -22.88 -8.80
N ASP A 311 -10.49 -23.43 -8.95
CA ASP A 311 -10.84 -24.73 -8.38
C ASP A 311 -11.71 -25.54 -9.34
N ASP A 312 -11.14 -26.60 -9.93
CA ASP A 312 -11.80 -27.59 -10.78
C ASP A 312 -12.28 -28.81 -9.97
N GLY A 313 -12.27 -28.74 -8.63
CA GLY A 313 -12.56 -29.85 -7.73
C GLY A 313 -11.37 -30.79 -7.50
N LYS A 314 -10.20 -30.52 -8.11
CA LYS A 314 -8.96 -31.31 -7.90
C LYS A 314 -7.97 -30.61 -6.97
N GLY A 315 -8.42 -29.58 -6.26
CA GLY A 315 -7.61 -28.74 -5.39
C GLY A 315 -7.33 -27.37 -6.01
N LYS A 316 -7.25 -26.37 -5.13
CA LYS A 316 -7.09 -24.96 -5.51
C LYS A 316 -5.78 -24.69 -6.24
N SER A 317 -5.79 -23.78 -7.20
CA SER A 317 -4.62 -23.39 -7.98
C SER A 317 -4.56 -21.87 -8.16
N LEU A 318 -3.48 -21.26 -7.70
CA LEU A 318 -3.22 -19.83 -7.82
C LEU A 318 -2.62 -19.52 -9.20
N VAL A 319 -3.15 -18.51 -9.88
CA VAL A 319 -2.58 -17.93 -11.10
C VAL A 319 -2.38 -16.44 -10.86
N GLN A 320 -1.14 -15.99 -10.94
CA GLN A 320 -0.73 -14.60 -10.79
C GLN A 320 -0.35 -14.00 -12.14
N ILE A 321 -0.60 -12.72 -12.32
CA ILE A 321 -0.19 -11.94 -13.47
C ILE A 321 0.49 -10.64 -13.03
N ASN A 322 1.55 -10.24 -13.74
CA ASN A 322 2.24 -8.98 -13.56
C ASN A 322 2.51 -8.35 -14.94
N VAL A 323 2.04 -7.12 -15.15
CA VAL A 323 2.07 -6.43 -16.45
C VAL A 323 2.91 -5.16 -16.31
N GLN A 324 4.10 -5.12 -16.91
CA GLN A 324 5.05 -4.03 -16.69
C GLN A 324 5.32 -3.29 -18.01
N PRO A 325 5.00 -1.98 -18.12
CA PRO A 325 5.45 -1.16 -19.25
C PRO A 325 6.94 -0.84 -19.12
N ASN A 326 7.60 -0.57 -20.25
CA ASN A 326 9.02 -0.15 -20.32
C ASN A 326 9.97 -1.04 -19.49
N ALA A 327 9.71 -2.34 -19.45
CA ALA A 327 10.43 -3.26 -18.59
C ALA A 327 11.74 -3.72 -19.24
N ASP A 328 12.82 -3.73 -18.45
CA ASP A 328 14.09 -4.39 -18.82
C ASP A 328 14.45 -5.48 -17.80
N PRO A 329 13.69 -6.60 -17.77
CA PRO A 329 13.93 -7.67 -16.82
C PRO A 329 15.23 -8.44 -17.13
N PRO A 330 16.05 -8.77 -16.11
CA PRO A 330 17.22 -9.61 -16.31
C PRO A 330 16.82 -11.01 -16.78
N GLY A 331 17.69 -11.64 -17.59
CA GLY A 331 17.52 -13.04 -17.99
C GLY A 331 16.72 -13.29 -19.27
N PHE A 332 16.44 -12.25 -20.06
CA PHE A 332 16.01 -12.34 -21.46
C PHE A 332 17.16 -12.22 -22.48
N SER A 333 18.35 -11.84 -22.03
CA SER A 333 19.55 -11.71 -22.87
C SER A 333 20.43 -12.95 -22.70
N GLY A 334 20.84 -13.57 -23.82
CA GLY A 334 21.81 -14.67 -23.86
C GLY A 334 21.36 -15.99 -23.20
N SER A 335 20.08 -16.13 -22.85
CA SER A 335 19.55 -17.35 -22.23
C SER A 335 19.02 -18.30 -23.30
N PRO A 336 19.46 -19.58 -23.33
CA PRO A 336 18.95 -20.57 -24.28
C PRO A 336 17.48 -20.97 -24.01
N ALA A 337 16.93 -20.59 -22.86
CA ALA A 337 15.53 -20.82 -22.49
C ALA A 337 14.57 -19.75 -23.06
N VAL A 338 15.09 -18.78 -23.81
CA VAL A 338 14.30 -17.71 -24.43
C VAL A 338 14.08 -18.04 -25.89
N THR A 339 12.81 -18.07 -26.28
CA THR A 339 12.37 -18.16 -27.67
C THR A 339 11.91 -16.78 -28.15
N THR A 340 11.95 -16.53 -29.46
CA THR A 340 11.43 -15.27 -30.03
C THR A 340 10.30 -15.62 -30.98
N GLU A 341 9.14 -14.99 -30.77
CA GLU A 341 7.98 -15.09 -31.65
C GLU A 341 8.21 -14.32 -32.95
N SER A 342 7.38 -14.59 -33.96
CA SER A 342 7.48 -13.93 -35.28
C SER A 342 7.34 -12.41 -35.24
N ASP A 343 6.68 -11.86 -34.21
CA ASP A 343 6.51 -10.42 -33.99
C ASP A 343 7.68 -9.78 -33.19
N GLY A 344 8.71 -10.57 -32.87
CA GLY A 344 9.85 -10.13 -32.07
C GLY A 344 9.64 -10.25 -30.55
N THR A 345 8.48 -10.71 -30.09
CA THR A 345 8.22 -10.94 -28.66
C THR A 345 9.14 -12.03 -28.13
N ARG A 346 9.94 -11.72 -27.12
CA ARG A 346 10.77 -12.72 -26.42
C ARG A 346 9.93 -13.44 -25.38
N VAL A 347 10.03 -14.76 -25.33
CA VAL A 347 9.24 -15.62 -24.44
C VAL A 347 10.15 -16.57 -23.70
N LYS A 348 10.08 -16.52 -22.37
CA LYS A 348 10.76 -17.43 -21.47
C LYS A 348 9.74 -18.28 -20.73
N VAL A 349 9.86 -19.59 -20.87
CA VAL A 349 9.01 -20.57 -20.18
C VAL A 349 9.82 -21.27 -19.11
N THR A 350 9.28 -21.45 -17.91
CA THR A 350 9.95 -22.17 -16.83
C THR A 350 8.94 -23.00 -16.05
N GLN A 351 9.35 -24.22 -15.69
CA GLN A 351 8.57 -25.12 -14.86
C GLN A 351 9.49 -25.74 -13.81
N GLY A 352 9.02 -25.82 -12.57
CA GLY A 352 9.74 -26.48 -11.50
C GLY A 352 9.15 -26.24 -10.12
N PRO A 353 9.92 -26.52 -9.06
CA PRO A 353 9.57 -26.18 -7.69
C PRO A 353 9.32 -24.69 -7.49
N GLY A 354 8.36 -24.35 -6.63
CA GLY A 354 8.03 -22.99 -6.26
C GLY A 354 9.21 -22.28 -5.59
N GLU A 355 9.32 -20.98 -5.86
CA GLU A 355 10.39 -20.16 -5.29
C GLU A 355 10.22 -19.95 -3.79
N LYS A 356 8.98 -19.87 -3.31
CA LYS A 356 8.65 -19.67 -1.89
C LYS A 356 8.49 -20.98 -1.14
N ASN A 357 7.87 -21.96 -1.78
CA ASN A 357 7.72 -23.30 -1.24
C ASN A 357 8.13 -24.33 -2.30
N ARG A 358 9.24 -25.04 -2.06
CA ARG A 358 9.80 -26.02 -2.99
C ARG A 358 8.94 -27.29 -3.14
N SER A 359 7.97 -27.51 -2.25
CA SER A 359 6.99 -28.60 -2.37
C SER A 359 5.84 -28.28 -3.33
N VAL A 360 5.66 -27.00 -3.69
CA VAL A 360 4.63 -26.55 -4.62
C VAL A 360 5.18 -26.55 -6.03
N THR A 361 4.42 -27.06 -7.00
CA THR A 361 4.79 -26.93 -8.43
C THR A 361 4.42 -25.53 -8.94
N GLN A 362 5.37 -24.88 -9.64
CA GLN A 362 5.24 -23.53 -10.19
C GLN A 362 5.59 -23.51 -11.69
N TRP A 363 4.69 -22.96 -12.50
CA TRP A 363 4.86 -22.76 -13.94
C TRP A 363 4.85 -21.27 -14.26
N LYS A 364 5.75 -20.82 -15.14
CA LYS A 364 5.93 -19.42 -15.52
C LYS A 364 6.00 -19.27 -17.03
N VAL A 365 5.28 -18.27 -17.55
CA VAL A 365 5.51 -17.71 -18.87
C VAL A 365 5.78 -16.22 -18.71
N ASP A 366 6.98 -15.80 -19.11
CA ASP A 366 7.46 -14.43 -19.05
C ASP A 366 7.68 -13.95 -20.47
N THR A 367 6.92 -12.94 -20.91
CA THR A 367 7.02 -12.38 -22.26
C THR A 367 7.51 -10.96 -22.19
N LEU A 368 8.35 -10.56 -23.14
CA LEU A 368 8.84 -9.21 -23.30
C LEU A 368 8.75 -8.80 -24.76
N ARG A 369 7.81 -7.90 -25.05
CA ARG A 369 7.57 -7.36 -26.38
C ARG A 369 8.66 -6.36 -26.79
N THR A 370 8.73 -6.08 -28.08
CA THR A 370 9.67 -5.10 -28.67
C THR A 370 9.39 -3.67 -28.23
N ASP A 371 8.15 -3.37 -27.83
CA ASP A 371 7.71 -2.09 -27.29
C ASP A 371 8.03 -1.92 -25.79
N GLY A 372 8.67 -2.92 -25.16
CA GLY A 372 9.02 -2.92 -23.74
C GLY A 372 7.90 -3.40 -22.81
N LEU A 373 6.75 -3.83 -23.32
CA LEU A 373 5.69 -4.42 -22.51
C LEU A 373 6.07 -5.84 -22.08
N ARG A 374 6.17 -6.04 -20.77
CA ARG A 374 6.34 -7.35 -20.15
C ARG A 374 5.04 -7.89 -19.57
N VAL A 375 4.74 -9.15 -19.82
CA VAL A 375 3.65 -9.89 -19.17
C VAL A 375 4.24 -11.16 -18.57
N LEU A 376 4.21 -11.24 -17.23
CA LEU A 376 4.60 -12.44 -16.50
C LEU A 376 3.35 -13.08 -15.90
N ILE A 377 3.04 -14.29 -16.34
CA ILE A 377 2.02 -15.13 -15.72
C ILE A 377 2.69 -16.30 -14.98
N THR A 378 2.28 -16.53 -13.74
CA THR A 378 2.79 -17.61 -12.90
C THR A 378 1.62 -18.42 -12.36
N ALA A 379 1.65 -19.74 -12.51
CA ALA A 379 0.63 -20.63 -11.97
C ALA A 379 1.24 -21.61 -10.95
N PHE A 380 0.49 -21.90 -9.90
CA PHE A 380 0.91 -22.74 -8.78
C PHE A 380 -0.09 -23.86 -8.48
N GLY A 381 0.41 -25.01 -8.02
CA GLY A 381 -0.39 -26.11 -7.49
C GLY A 381 -0.88 -25.91 -6.04
N THR A 382 -1.24 -24.68 -5.67
CA THR A 382 -1.71 -24.29 -4.33
C THR A 382 -2.56 -23.03 -4.42
N ALA A 383 -3.37 -22.72 -3.40
CA ALA A 383 -4.11 -21.45 -3.30
C ALA A 383 -3.23 -20.26 -2.89
N ASP A 384 -2.11 -20.52 -2.19
CA ASP A 384 -1.17 -19.52 -1.69
C ASP A 384 0.25 -20.06 -1.90
N GLN A 385 1.11 -19.33 -2.59
CA GLN A 385 2.49 -19.72 -2.88
C GLN A 385 3.34 -20.07 -1.64
N ASN A 386 2.95 -19.60 -0.45
CA ASN A 386 3.59 -19.93 0.83
C ASN A 386 2.95 -21.13 1.52
N GLY A 387 1.72 -21.49 1.14
CA GLY A 387 0.96 -22.59 1.70
C GLY A 387 1.41 -23.96 1.20
N PRO A 388 0.79 -25.04 1.72
CA PRO A 388 1.06 -26.40 1.26
C PRO A 388 0.59 -26.61 -0.18
N ALA A 389 1.19 -27.57 -0.89
CA ALA A 389 0.68 -28.02 -2.18
C ALA A 389 -0.70 -28.66 -2.00
N THR A 390 -1.65 -28.28 -2.85
CA THR A 390 -3.01 -28.84 -2.90
C THR A 390 -3.18 -29.80 -4.08
N ARG A 391 -2.29 -29.72 -5.07
CA ARG A 391 -2.30 -30.50 -6.31
C ARG A 391 -0.88 -30.59 -6.90
N PRO A 392 -0.57 -31.64 -7.68
CA PRO A 392 0.79 -31.86 -8.19
C PRO A 392 1.19 -30.92 -9.34
N SER A 393 0.22 -30.30 -10.02
CA SER A 393 0.45 -29.34 -11.12
C SER A 393 -0.63 -28.27 -11.12
N PRO A 394 -0.39 -27.06 -11.65
CA PRO A 394 -1.39 -25.99 -11.72
C PRO A 394 -2.66 -26.36 -12.52
N ALA A 395 -3.75 -25.64 -12.30
CA ALA A 395 -5.03 -25.84 -13.00
C ALA A 395 -4.97 -25.44 -14.49
N LEU A 396 -4.14 -24.45 -14.82
CA LEU A 396 -3.93 -24.04 -16.20
C LEU A 396 -2.73 -24.77 -16.81
N THR A 397 -2.89 -25.19 -18.07
CA THR A 397 -1.83 -25.77 -18.88
C THR A 397 -0.79 -24.73 -19.25
N MET A 398 0.46 -25.15 -19.54
CA MET A 398 1.48 -24.23 -20.05
C MET A 398 1.05 -23.54 -21.35
N ALA A 399 0.28 -24.21 -22.19
CA ALA A 399 -0.27 -23.64 -23.42
C ALA A 399 -1.26 -22.50 -23.12
N GLN A 400 -2.17 -22.69 -22.15
CA GLN A 400 -3.09 -21.64 -21.70
C GLN A 400 -2.35 -20.45 -21.07
N LEU A 401 -1.32 -20.71 -20.27
CA LEU A 401 -0.47 -19.63 -19.71
C LEU A 401 0.21 -18.85 -20.82
N ARG A 402 0.76 -19.54 -21.84
CA ARG A 402 1.37 -18.89 -23.00
C ARG A 402 0.35 -18.06 -23.79
N GLN A 403 -0.84 -18.59 -24.00
CA GLN A 403 -1.92 -17.91 -24.71
C GLN A 403 -2.34 -16.62 -23.98
N ILE A 404 -2.48 -16.66 -22.65
CA ILE A 404 -2.77 -15.46 -21.85
C ILE A 404 -1.62 -14.46 -21.93
N ALA A 405 -0.36 -14.89 -21.77
CA ALA A 405 0.78 -13.98 -21.76
C ALA A 405 1.00 -13.29 -23.11
N LEU A 406 0.77 -14.01 -24.22
CA LEU A 406 0.93 -13.51 -25.59
C LEU A 406 -0.30 -12.79 -26.15
N ALA A 407 -1.38 -12.71 -25.39
CA ALA A 407 -2.64 -12.15 -25.85
C ALA A 407 -2.44 -10.75 -26.50
N PRO A 408 -2.84 -10.52 -27.77
CA PRO A 408 -2.61 -9.27 -28.49
C PRO A 408 -3.35 -8.06 -27.88
N GLU A 409 -4.26 -8.30 -26.94
CA GLU A 409 -5.00 -7.32 -26.16
C GLU A 409 -4.15 -6.59 -25.11
N TRP A 410 -2.99 -7.17 -24.77
CA TRP A 410 -1.95 -6.47 -24.02
C TRP A 410 -1.25 -5.46 -24.95
N LYS A 411 -1.74 -4.22 -24.98
CA LYS A 411 -1.16 -3.14 -25.80
C LYS A 411 -0.71 -1.98 -24.93
N LEU A 412 0.46 -1.41 -25.24
CA LEU A 412 0.78 -0.04 -24.86
C LEU A 412 -0.03 0.88 -25.79
N GLY A 413 -1.09 1.52 -25.31
CA GLY A 413 -1.63 2.69 -26.00
C GLY A 413 -0.52 3.75 -26.17
N GLY A 414 -0.37 4.19 -27.42
CA GLY A 414 0.63 5.17 -27.82
C GLY A 414 0.31 6.58 -27.29
N PRO A 415 1.23 7.54 -27.50
CA PRO A 415 0.94 8.94 -27.23
C PRO A 415 -0.27 9.39 -28.06
N ALA A 416 -1.19 10.11 -27.43
CA ALA A 416 -2.26 10.81 -28.13
C ALA A 416 -1.61 11.80 -29.12
N GLY A 417 -1.92 11.62 -30.41
CA GLY A 417 -1.48 12.52 -31.47
C GLY A 417 -2.30 13.79 -31.54
#